data_AF-A0A942L6N3-F1
#
_entry.id   AF-A0A942L6N3-F1
#
_cell.length_a   1.000
_cell.length_b   1.000
_cell.length_c   1.000
_cell.angle_alpha   90.00
_cell.angle_beta   90.00
_cell.angle_gamma   90.00
#
_symmetry.space_group_name_H-M   'P 1'
#
loop_
_entity.id
_entity.type
_entity.pdbx_description
1 polymer ?
#
loop_
_entity_poly.entity_id
_entity_poly.type
_entity_poly.pdbx_seq_one_letter_code
_entity_poly.pdbx_strand_id
1 'polypeptide(L)'
;MPKGTRVNTELIRLGGTADIVVGEVATVLPGAAGPFTVRVVGYMQFRGEQLLLVSPLHAKDRIEPGMSGSPIVQNGKLIGVLFARVGCRRS
;
A
#
# COMPACT_ATOMS: atom_id res chain seq x y z
N MET A 1 -1.85 35.32 -19.90
CA MET A 1 -2.81 34.36 -19.30
C MET A 1 -2.05 33.10 -18.90
N PRO A 2 -2.00 32.72 -17.62
CA PRO A 2 -1.36 31.47 -17.23
C PRO A 2 -2.17 30.29 -17.77
N LYS A 3 -1.49 29.37 -18.47
CA LYS A 3 -2.08 28.11 -18.94
C LYS A 3 -2.48 27.30 -17.71
N GLY A 4 -3.77 27.12 -17.47
CA GLY A 4 -4.26 26.26 -16.41
C GLY A 4 -3.74 24.85 -16.61
N THR A 5 -2.96 24.35 -15.64
CA THR A 5 -2.53 22.95 -15.60
C THR A 5 -3.78 22.09 -15.54
N ARG A 6 -4.06 21.32 -16.61
CA ARG A 6 -5.09 20.30 -16.55
C ARG A 6 -4.63 19.24 -15.56
N VAL A 7 -5.27 19.20 -14.39
CA VAL A 7 -5.15 18.05 -13.48
C VAL A 7 -5.85 16.89 -14.17
N ASN A 8 -5.11 15.86 -14.56
CA ASN A 8 -5.70 14.62 -15.04
C ASN A 8 -6.27 13.88 -13.83
N THR A 9 -7.60 13.89 -13.68
CA THR A 9 -8.26 13.19 -12.57
C THR A 9 -8.61 11.78 -13.03
N GLU A 10 -7.96 10.79 -12.44
CA GLU A 10 -8.29 9.38 -12.66
C GLU A 10 -9.14 8.84 -11.50
N LEU A 11 -10.16 8.04 -11.83
CA LEU A 11 -11.02 7.39 -10.85
C LEU A 11 -10.44 6.03 -10.48
N ILE A 12 -10.11 5.83 -9.21
CA ILE A 12 -9.65 4.56 -8.68
C ILE A 12 -10.75 3.96 -7.80
N ARG A 13 -11.00 2.65 -7.97
CA ARG A 13 -11.96 1.94 -7.13
C ARG A 13 -11.38 1.75 -5.73
N LEU A 14 -12.12 2.17 -4.71
CA LEU A 14 -11.80 1.89 -3.32
C LEU A 14 -12.35 0.51 -2.94
N GLY A 15 -11.52 -0.31 -2.30
CA GLY A 15 -11.93 -1.58 -1.71
C GLY A 15 -12.42 -1.38 -0.28
N GLY A 16 -13.52 -2.03 0.07
CA GLY A 16 -13.95 -2.18 1.46
C GLY A 16 -13.21 -3.32 2.17
N THR A 17 -13.48 -3.51 3.45
CA THR A 17 -12.91 -4.65 4.22
C THR A 17 -13.31 -6.01 3.65
N ALA A 18 -14.50 -6.12 3.05
CA ALA A 18 -14.97 -7.33 2.38
C ALA A 18 -14.22 -7.66 1.07
N ASP A 19 -13.51 -6.69 0.49
CA ASP A 19 -12.74 -6.88 -0.75
C ASP A 19 -11.32 -7.39 -0.51
N ILE A 20 -10.87 -7.36 0.74
CA ILE A 20 -9.52 -7.74 1.13
C ILE A 20 -9.47 -9.25 1.36
N VAL A 21 -8.64 -9.92 0.58
CA VAL A 21 -8.45 -11.37 0.66
C VAL A 21 -7.13 -11.66 1.37
N VAL A 22 -7.25 -12.15 2.60
CA VAL A 22 -6.11 -12.61 3.40
C VAL A 22 -5.52 -13.88 2.79
N GLY A 23 -4.20 -13.95 2.77
CA GLY A 23 -3.44 -15.03 2.14
C GLY A 23 -3.11 -14.76 0.67
N GLU A 24 -3.79 -13.83 0.01
CA GLU A 24 -3.56 -13.50 -1.40
C GLU A 24 -2.55 -12.37 -1.58
N VAL A 25 -2.13 -12.18 -2.84
CA VAL A 25 -1.18 -11.14 -3.22
C VAL A 25 -1.86 -9.79 -3.42
N ALA A 26 -1.11 -8.73 -3.18
CA ALA A 26 -1.45 -7.34 -3.48
C ALA A 26 -0.22 -6.63 -4.05
N THR A 27 -0.43 -5.52 -4.74
CA THR A 27 0.64 -4.69 -5.31
C THR A 27 0.76 -3.39 -4.54
N VAL A 28 1.98 -3.05 -4.12
CA VAL A 28 2.31 -1.74 -3.59
C VAL A 28 2.80 -0.88 -4.74
N LEU A 29 2.35 0.37 -4.83
CA LEU A 29 2.68 1.31 -5.89
C LEU A 29 3.51 2.49 -5.35
N PRO A 30 4.80 2.29 -4.96
CA PRO A 30 5.65 3.39 -4.52
C PRO A 30 6.08 4.23 -5.72
N GLY A 31 5.91 5.55 -5.64
CA GLY A 31 6.10 6.45 -6.78
C GLY A 31 7.48 6.35 -7.44
N ALA A 32 8.57 6.40 -6.66
CA ALA A 32 9.93 6.41 -7.20
C ALA A 32 10.57 5.01 -7.32
N ALA A 33 10.17 4.05 -6.49
CA ALA A 33 10.82 2.73 -6.40
C ALA A 33 10.22 1.67 -7.34
N GLY A 34 9.10 1.97 -8.00
CA GLY A 34 8.41 1.03 -8.87
C GLY A 34 7.56 0.00 -8.11
N PRO A 35 6.52 -0.56 -8.77
CA PRO A 35 5.59 -1.48 -8.12
C PRO A 35 6.28 -2.77 -7.65
N PHE A 36 5.86 -3.27 -6.49
CA PHE A 36 6.30 -4.57 -5.97
C PHE A 36 5.15 -5.32 -5.31
N THR A 37 5.30 -6.63 -5.15
CA THR A 37 4.23 -7.52 -4.69
C THR A 37 4.41 -7.88 -3.22
N VAL A 38 3.32 -7.82 -2.48
CA VAL A 38 3.22 -8.25 -1.08
C VAL A 38 2.13 -9.30 -0.94
N ARG A 39 2.21 -10.14 0.10
CA ARG A 39 1.11 -10.98 0.55
C ARG A 39 0.33 -10.26 1.64
N VAL A 40 -0.99 -10.29 1.56
CA VAL A 40 -1.87 -9.86 2.66
C VAL A 40 -1.87 -10.94 3.73
N VAL A 41 -1.34 -10.61 4.91
CA VAL A 41 -1.15 -11.56 6.02
C VAL A 41 -2.35 -11.55 6.96
N GLY A 42 -3.06 -10.42 7.06
CA GLY A 42 -4.22 -10.28 7.94
C GLY A 42 -4.42 -8.85 8.39
N TYR A 43 -4.97 -8.68 9.59
CA TYR A 43 -5.24 -7.38 10.19
C TYR A 43 -4.68 -7.32 11.61
N MET A 44 -4.37 -6.12 12.07
CA MET A 44 -4.08 -5.87 13.48
C MET A 44 -4.79 -4.60 13.98
N GLN A 45 -5.14 -4.59 15.26
CA GLN A 45 -5.57 -3.39 15.97
C GLN A 45 -4.34 -2.75 16.62
N PHE A 46 -4.08 -1.48 16.33
CA PHE A 46 -2.99 -0.73 16.95
C PHE A 46 -3.46 0.68 17.32
N ARG A 47 -3.49 0.98 18.62
CA ARG A 47 -3.93 2.29 19.16
C ARG A 47 -5.33 2.74 18.67
N GLY A 48 -6.26 1.79 18.51
CA GLY A 48 -7.62 2.04 18.03
C GLY A 48 -7.76 2.14 16.51
N GLU A 49 -6.66 1.98 15.76
CA GLU A 49 -6.68 1.89 14.31
C GLU A 49 -6.61 0.43 13.87
N GLN A 50 -7.38 0.07 12.84
CA GLN A 50 -7.25 -1.23 12.17
C GLN A 50 -6.25 -1.10 11.02
N LEU A 51 -5.17 -1.87 11.10
CA LEU A 51 -4.10 -1.88 10.11
C LEU A 51 -4.12 -3.18 9.29
N LEU A 52 -3.84 -3.06 8.00
CA LEU A 52 -3.59 -4.18 7.11
C LEU A 52 -2.14 -4.67 7.29
N LEU A 53 -1.97 -5.95 7.59
CA LEU A 53 -0.65 -6.58 7.65
C LEU A 53 -0.28 -7.12 6.28
N VAL A 54 0.88 -6.69 5.78
CA VAL A 54 1.43 -7.15 4.51
C VAL A 54 2.88 -7.59 4.67
N SER A 55 3.30 -8.57 3.88
CA SER A 55 4.68 -9.07 3.86
C SER A 55 5.20 -9.12 2.43
N PRO A 56 6.39 -8.57 2.13
CA PRO A 56 6.98 -8.70 0.80
C PRO A 56 7.20 -10.17 0.39
N LEU A 57 6.95 -10.49 -0.88
CA LEU A 57 7.11 -11.86 -1.39
C LEU A 57 8.57 -12.21 -1.67
N HIS A 58 9.42 -11.22 -1.99
CA HIS A 58 10.82 -11.41 -2.29
C HIS A 58 11.70 -10.58 -1.38
N ALA A 59 12.88 -11.09 -1.02
CA ALA A 59 13.81 -10.41 -0.11
C ALA A 59 14.35 -9.06 -0.65
N LYS A 60 14.29 -8.88 -1.98
CA LYS A 60 14.64 -7.63 -2.67
C LYS A 60 13.55 -6.55 -2.55
N ASP A 61 12.30 -6.96 -2.30
CA ASP A 61 11.16 -6.06 -2.18
C ASP A 61 11.13 -5.56 -0.73
N ARG A 62 11.85 -4.46 -0.47
CA ARG A 62 11.96 -3.90 0.87
C ARG A 62 11.06 -2.69 1.01
N ILE A 63 10.37 -2.61 2.15
CA ILE A 63 9.68 -1.40 2.56
C ILE A 63 10.73 -0.45 3.14
N GLU A 64 11.04 0.60 2.41
CA GLU A 64 12.06 1.58 2.78
C GLU A 64 11.45 2.90 3.28
N PRO A 65 12.22 3.72 4.02
CA PRO A 65 11.81 5.08 4.35
C PRO A 65 11.40 5.87 3.09
N GLY A 66 10.31 6.62 3.19
CA GLY A 66 9.75 7.36 2.06
C GLY A 66 8.69 6.62 1.25
N MET A 67 8.47 5.32 1.50
CA MET A 67 7.36 4.58 0.87
C MET A 67 6.02 4.76 1.60
N SER A 68 5.97 5.45 2.74
CA SER A 68 4.70 5.74 3.42
C SER A 68 3.74 6.52 2.51
N GLY A 69 2.47 6.16 2.54
CA GLY A 69 1.44 6.70 1.63
C GLY A 69 1.35 5.97 0.29
N SER A 70 2.24 5.02 -0.01
CA SER A 70 2.16 4.22 -1.23
C SER A 70 0.83 3.44 -1.27
N PRO A 71 0.05 3.55 -2.35
CA PRO A 71 -1.17 2.77 -2.54
C PRO A 71 -0.91 1.27 -2.48
N ILE A 72 -1.79 0.52 -1.82
CA ILE A 72 -1.83 -0.94 -1.84
C ILE A 72 -3.08 -1.38 -2.60
N VAL A 73 -2.90 -2.12 -3.68
CA VAL A 73 -3.96 -2.52 -4.60
C VAL A 73 -4.09 -4.03 -4.63
N GLN A 74 -5.31 -4.54 -4.47
CA GLN A 74 -5.65 -5.95 -4.64
C GLN A 74 -6.90 -6.05 -5.51
N ASN A 75 -6.89 -6.97 -6.49
CA ASN A 75 -8.03 -7.18 -7.40
C ASN A 75 -8.54 -5.89 -8.08
N GLY A 76 -7.61 -5.00 -8.44
CA GLY A 76 -7.93 -3.71 -9.07
C GLY A 76 -8.57 -2.67 -8.15
N LYS A 77 -8.56 -2.88 -6.83
CA LYS A 77 -9.11 -1.96 -5.83
C LYS A 77 -8.03 -1.48 -4.85
N LEU A 78 -8.08 -0.21 -4.46
CA LEU A 78 -7.26 0.35 -3.39
C LEU A 78 -7.75 -0.20 -2.05
N ILE A 79 -6.96 -1.06 -1.42
CA ILE A 79 -7.29 -1.71 -0.14
C ILE A 79 -6.59 -1.10 1.07
N GLY A 80 -5.69 -0.14 0.83
CA GLY A 80 -5.02 0.59 1.90
C GLY A 80 -3.89 1.45 1.38
N VAL A 81 -3.21 2.11 2.31
CA VAL A 81 -1.97 2.85 2.06
C VAL A 81 -0.89 2.30 2.97
N LEU A 82 0.32 2.22 2.44
CA LEU A 82 1.46 1.75 3.20
C LEU A 82 1.74 2.70 4.35
N PHE A 83 1.73 2.18 5.58
CA PHE A 83 2.10 2.93 6.77
C PHE A 83 3.40 2.38 7.32
N ALA A 84 4.53 2.87 6.80
CA ALA A 84 5.84 2.48 7.32
C ALA A 84 6.13 3.32 8.57
N ARG A 85 5.84 2.78 9.76
CA ARG A 85 6.51 3.26 10.98
C ARG A 85 7.94 2.72 10.97
N VAL A 86 8.88 3.61 11.28
CA VAL A 86 10.28 3.28 11.53
C VAL A 86 10.35 2.31 12.72
N GLY A 87 10.27 1.01 12.43
CA GLY A 87 10.29 -0.08 13.40
C GLY A 87 10.87 -1.39 12.84
N CYS A 88 11.17 -1.44 11.54
CA CYS A 88 11.93 -2.53 10.91
C CYS A 88 13.45 -2.25 10.85
N ARG A 89 14.01 -1.75 11.96
CA ARG A 89 15.41 -1.99 12.31
C ARG A 89 15.40 -2.46 13.76
N ARG A 90 15.38 -3.78 13.95
CA ARG A 90 16.18 -4.34 15.05
C ARG A 90 17.61 -4.30 14.53
N SER A 91 18.38 -3.31 15.02
CA SER A 91 19.81 -3.52 15.24
C SER A 91 20.01 -4.75 16.11
#